data_AF-H8KAT3-F1
#
_entry.id   AF-H8KAT3-F1
#
_cell.length_a   1.000
_cell.length_b   1.000
_cell.length_c   1.000
_cell.angle_alpha   90.00
_cell.angle_beta   90.00
_cell.angle_gamma   90.00
#
_symmetry.space_group_name_H-M   'P 1'
#
loop_
_entity.id
_entity.type
_entity.pdbx_description
1 polymer ?
#
loop_
_entity_poly.entity_id
_entity_poly.type
_entity_poly.pdbx_seq_one_letter_code
_entity_poly.pdbx_strand_id
1 'polypeptide(L)'
;MIIIYKAVKDEARALIELLAKHKANHSQDYYYAVRKNANSDNPIEIATRFIYLNKTCYNGLYRVNSKGECNVPMGAYMNPNILDKDNILACSKALQNAEIIYQDFSLKILFI
;
A
#
# COMPACT_ATOMS: atom_id res chain seq x y z
N MET A 1 -7.51 3.52 -0.24
CA MET A 1 -7.29 2.35 -1.11
C MET A 1 -7.03 2.74 -2.58
N ILE A 2 -7.75 3.69 -3.17
CA ILE A 2 -7.56 4.08 -4.59
C ILE A 2 -6.13 4.56 -4.92
N ILE A 3 -5.49 5.30 -4.00
CA ILE A 3 -4.10 5.76 -4.17
C ILE A 3 -3.13 4.59 -4.47
N ILE A 4 -3.37 3.41 -3.89
CA ILE A 4 -2.51 2.23 -4.09
C ILE A 4 -2.65 1.70 -5.52
N TYR A 5 -3.88 1.60 -6.04
CA TYR A 5 -4.11 1.17 -7.41
C TYR A 5 -3.49 2.16 -8.42
N LYS A 6 -3.62 3.46 -8.16
CA LYS A 6 -2.96 4.51 -8.98
C LYS A 6 -1.43 4.38 -8.92
N ALA A 7 -0.85 4.20 -7.73
CA ALA A 7 0.59 3.99 -7.59
C ALA A 7 1.08 2.73 -8.34
N VAL A 8 0.32 1.63 -8.29
CA VAL A 8 0.65 0.42 -9.07
C VAL A 8 0.52 0.67 -10.57
N LYS A 9 -0.50 1.42 -11.01
CA LYS A 9 -0.71 1.74 -12.43
C LYS A 9 0.37 2.67 -12.98
N ASP A 10 0.60 3.80 -12.32
CA ASP A 10 1.32 4.95 -12.87
C ASP A 10 2.77 5.06 -12.34
N GLU A 11 3.08 4.48 -11.17
CA GLU A 11 4.34 4.67 -10.45
C GLU A 11 5.02 3.35 -10.03
N ALA A 12 4.75 2.25 -10.76
CA ALA A 12 5.18 0.90 -10.38
C ALA A 12 6.67 0.77 -10.03
N ARG A 13 7.56 1.44 -10.78
CA ARG A 13 9.01 1.40 -10.53
C ARG A 13 9.38 2.07 -9.20
N ALA A 14 8.85 3.27 -8.93
CA ALA A 14 9.07 3.98 -7.68
C ALA A 14 8.51 3.18 -6.49
N LEU A 15 7.34 2.57 -6.65
CA LEU A 15 6.75 1.68 -5.64
C LEU A 15 7.67 0.51 -5.31
N ILE A 16 8.25 -0.15 -6.32
CA ILE A 16 9.19 -1.27 -6.15
C ILE A 16 10.43 -0.83 -5.37
N GLU A 17 11.02 0.32 -5.70
CA GLU A 17 12.21 0.83 -5.02
C GLU A 17 11.93 1.16 -3.55
N LEU A 18 10.80 1.81 -3.25
CA LEU A 18 10.41 2.15 -1.89
C LEU A 18 10.06 0.91 -1.06
N LEU A 19 9.37 -0.09 -1.65
CA LEU A 19 9.12 -1.37 -0.99
C LEU A 19 10.41 -2.16 -0.75
N ALA A 20 11.39 -2.08 -1.65
CA ALA A 20 12.71 -2.67 -1.41
C ALA A 20 13.39 -2.06 -0.19
N LYS A 21 13.30 -0.73 0.00
CA LYS A 21 13.80 -0.05 1.20
C LYS A 21 13.10 -0.53 2.47
N HIS A 22 11.77 -0.66 2.46
CA HIS A 22 11.05 -1.19 3.62
C HIS A 22 11.41 -2.65 3.91
N LYS A 23 11.55 -3.48 2.87
CA LYS A 23 11.96 -4.89 3.00
C LYS A 23 13.34 -5.02 3.64
N ALA A 24 14.31 -4.21 3.19
CA ALA A 24 15.67 -4.23 3.72
C ALA A 24 15.76 -3.81 5.21
N ASN A 25 14.87 -2.92 5.66
CA ASN A 25 14.84 -2.41 7.03
C ASN A 25 13.85 -3.14 7.95
N HIS A 26 13.14 -4.16 7.44
CA HIS A 26 12.04 -4.78 8.17
C HIS A 26 12.50 -5.39 9.50
N SER A 27 11.91 -4.90 10.58
CA SER A 27 12.09 -5.36 11.94
C SER A 27 10.88 -4.93 12.76
N GLN A 28 10.77 -5.43 13.99
CA GLN A 28 9.71 -5.02 14.91
C GLN A 28 9.73 -3.50 15.16
N ASP A 29 10.89 -2.95 15.48
CA ASP A 29 11.04 -1.52 15.77
C ASP A 29 10.74 -0.68 14.54
N TYR A 30 11.22 -1.11 13.37
CA TYR A 30 10.94 -0.43 12.10
C TYR A 30 9.45 -0.46 11.76
N TYR A 31 8.76 -1.58 11.98
CA TYR A 31 7.32 -1.68 11.79
C TYR A 31 6.57 -0.64 12.64
N TYR A 32 6.88 -0.55 13.93
CA TYR A 32 6.19 0.40 14.81
C TYR A 32 6.56 1.86 14.52
N ALA A 33 7.79 2.14 14.08
CA ALA A 33 8.19 3.47 13.61
C ALA A 33 7.40 3.90 12.35
N VAL A 34 7.34 3.04 11.33
CA VAL A 34 6.56 3.31 10.11
C VAL A 34 5.07 3.42 10.42
N ARG A 35 4.54 2.58 11.33
CA ARG A 35 3.13 2.66 11.76
C ARG A 35 2.82 3.98 12.46
N LYS A 36 3.72 4.49 13.30
CA LYS A 36 3.55 5.77 14.01
C LYS A 36 3.65 6.98 13.07
N ASN A 37 4.56 6.92 12.09
CA ASN A 37 4.83 8.04 11.18
C ASN A 37 3.93 7.98 9.94
N ALA A 38 2.71 8.54 10.05
CA ALA A 38 1.74 8.61 8.95
C ALA A 38 1.72 9.95 8.21
N ASN A 39 2.65 10.87 8.50
CA ASN A 39 2.60 12.27 8.07
C ASN A 39 3.25 12.49 6.69
N SER A 40 2.72 11.83 5.66
CA SER A 40 3.12 12.12 4.28
C SER A 40 1.89 12.44 3.45
N ASP A 41 1.96 13.55 2.71
CA ASP A 41 0.97 13.94 1.71
C ASP A 41 1.36 13.40 0.31
N ASN A 42 2.50 12.72 0.19
CA ASN A 42 2.99 12.17 -1.07
C ASN A 42 2.26 10.85 -1.40
N PRO A 43 1.49 10.76 -2.49
CA PRO A 43 0.70 9.58 -2.83
C PRO A 43 1.49 8.27 -2.89
N ILE A 44 2.70 8.29 -3.46
CA ILE A 44 3.53 7.08 -3.58
C ILE A 44 4.04 6.60 -2.22
N GLU A 45 4.36 7.51 -1.30
CA GLU A 45 4.78 7.17 0.06
C GLU A 45 3.60 6.60 0.86
N ILE A 46 2.41 7.18 0.71
CA ILE A 46 1.17 6.66 1.31
C ILE A 46 0.89 5.24 0.81
N ALA A 47 0.96 5.01 -0.50
CA ALA A 47 0.75 3.69 -1.10
C ALA A 47 1.79 2.67 -0.60
N THR A 48 3.07 3.04 -0.62
CA THR A 48 4.17 2.17 -0.19
C THR A 48 4.02 1.80 1.28
N ARG A 49 3.75 2.79 2.15
CA ARG A 49 3.52 2.58 3.58
C ARG A 49 2.34 1.64 3.82
N PHE A 50 1.24 1.83 3.10
CA PHE A 50 0.08 0.95 3.20
C PHE A 50 0.45 -0.50 2.87
N ILE A 51 1.11 -0.74 1.74
CA ILE A 51 1.45 -2.10 1.29
C ILE A 51 2.41 -2.75 2.29
N TYR A 52 3.45 -2.04 2.72
CA TYR A 52 4.37 -2.54 3.74
C TYR A 52 3.62 -2.97 5.01
N LEU A 53 2.82 -2.07 5.59
CA LEU A 53 2.08 -2.37 6.81
C LEU A 53 1.10 -3.53 6.61
N ASN A 54 0.41 -3.59 5.48
CA ASN A 54 -0.52 -4.69 5.17
C ASN A 54 0.19 -6.03 5.01
N LYS A 55 1.38 -6.08 4.41
CA LYS A 55 2.14 -7.32 4.22
C LYS A 55 2.80 -7.83 5.50
N THR A 56 2.93 -6.99 6.52
CA THR A 56 3.63 -7.34 7.76
C THR A 56 2.76 -7.26 9.02
N CYS A 57 1.53 -6.75 8.95
CA CYS A 57 0.60 -6.69 10.08
C CYS A 57 -0.13 -8.02 10.29
N TYR A 58 -0.68 -8.22 11.49
CA TYR A 58 -1.47 -9.41 11.82
C TYR A 58 -2.58 -9.68 10.79
N ASN A 59 -2.52 -10.86 10.17
CA ASN A 59 -3.47 -11.38 9.17
C ASN A 59 -3.72 -10.45 7.96
N GLY A 60 -2.79 -9.56 7.64
CA GLY A 60 -2.97 -8.61 6.54
C GLY A 60 -4.20 -7.71 6.69
N LEU A 61 -4.59 -7.41 7.93
CA LEU A 61 -5.75 -6.58 8.21
C LEU A 61 -5.47 -5.11 7.93
N TYR A 62 -6.47 -4.42 7.37
CA TYR A 62 -6.53 -2.98 7.38
C TYR A 62 -7.55 -2.50 8.40
N ARG A 63 -7.06 -1.86 9.48
CA ARG A 63 -7.89 -1.26 10.52
C ARG A 63 -7.26 0.04 10.99
N VAL A 64 -8.11 1.06 11.09
CA VAL A 64 -7.74 2.38 11.58
C VAL A 64 -8.59 2.76 12.79
N ASN A 65 -8.08 3.64 13.64
CA ASN A 65 -8.87 4.27 14.70
C ASN A 65 -9.70 5.45 14.15
N SER A 66 -10.46 6.13 15.02
CA SER A 66 -11.26 7.31 14.64
C SER A 66 -10.46 8.49 14.11
N LYS A 67 -9.13 8.50 14.30
CA LYS A 67 -8.19 9.49 13.74
C LYS A 67 -7.60 9.06 12.38
N GLY A 68 -8.00 7.91 11.85
CA GLY A 68 -7.45 7.37 10.59
C GLY A 68 -6.09 6.68 10.73
N GLU A 69 -5.58 6.48 11.96
CA GLU A 69 -4.26 5.88 12.20
C GLU A 69 -4.34 4.35 12.24
N CYS A 70 -3.43 3.67 11.55
CA CYS A 70 -3.35 2.21 11.55
C CYS A 70 -3.05 1.67 12.96
N ASN A 71 -3.91 0.77 13.46
CA ASN A 71 -3.80 0.22 14.82
C ASN A 71 -3.65 -1.31 14.85
N VAL A 72 -3.25 -1.93 13.74
CA VAL A 72 -3.00 -3.37 13.66
C VAL A 72 -1.59 -3.66 14.20
N PRO A 73 -1.39 -4.67 15.06
CA PRO A 73 -0.05 -5.07 15.50
C PRO A 73 0.73 -5.76 14.36
N MET A 74 2.06 -5.89 14.53
CA MET A 74 2.88 -6.68 13.63
C MET A 74 2.44 -8.15 13.67
N GLY A 75 2.44 -8.82 12.51
CA GLY A 75 2.22 -10.26 12.41
C GLY A 75 3.49 -11.05 12.69
N ALA A 76 3.35 -12.34 12.98
CA ALA A 76 4.46 -13.26 13.24
C ALA A 76 4.92 -13.99 11.96
N TYR A 77 5.16 -13.25 10.87
CA TYR A 77 5.61 -13.84 9.61
C TYR A 77 7.13 -14.00 9.59
N MET A 78 7.62 -15.20 9.28
CA MET A 78 9.07 -15.44 9.13
C MET A 78 9.65 -14.73 7.90
N ASN A 79 8.89 -14.67 6.80
CA ASN A 79 9.30 -14.01 5.56
C ASN A 79 8.09 -13.35 4.89
N PRO A 80 7.68 -12.15 5.35
CA PRO A 80 6.54 -11.44 4.76
C PRO A 80 6.86 -11.06 3.31
N ASN A 81 5.90 -11.27 2.41
CA ASN A 81 6.03 -10.88 1.00
C ASN A 81 5.84 -9.36 0.82
N ILE A 82 6.77 -8.58 1.37
CA ILE A 82 6.77 -7.10 1.35
C ILE A 82 6.92 -6.56 -0.07
N LEU A 83 7.74 -7.23 -0.88
CA LEU A 83 8.02 -6.86 -2.26
C LEU A 83 7.90 -8.08 -3.16
N ASP A 84 6.91 -8.01 -4.05
CA ASP A 84 6.69 -8.93 -5.16
C ASP A 84 6.77 -8.14 -6.47
N LYS A 85 8.00 -8.06 -7.01
CA LYS A 85 8.30 -7.20 -8.18
C LYS A 85 7.50 -7.62 -9.41
N ASP A 86 7.46 -8.92 -9.68
CA ASP A 86 6.83 -9.45 -10.89
C ASP A 86 5.33 -9.26 -10.85
N ASN A 87 4.70 -9.49 -9.68
CA ASN A 87 3.28 -9.23 -9.50
C ASN A 87 2.95 -7.73 -9.64
N ILE A 88 3.76 -6.82 -9.07
CA ILE A 88 3.53 -5.37 -9.22
C ILE A 88 3.58 -4.96 -10.69
N LEU A 89 4.57 -5.44 -11.45
CA LEU A 89 4.69 -5.13 -12.89
C LEU A 89 3.55 -5.73 -13.70
N ALA A 90 3.13 -6.96 -13.38
CA ALA A 90 1.99 -7.61 -14.03
C ALA A 90 0.68 -6.84 -13.77
N CYS A 91 0.43 -6.43 -12.52
CA CYS A 91 -0.72 -5.60 -12.16
C CYS A 91 -0.66 -4.23 -12.84
N SER A 92 0.50 -3.58 -12.87
CA SER A 92 0.71 -2.31 -13.56
C SER A 92 0.30 -2.41 -15.03
N LYS A 93 0.76 -3.46 -15.73
CA LYS A 93 0.38 -3.74 -17.12
C LYS A 93 -1.13 -3.95 -17.28
N ALA A 94 -1.74 -4.72 -16.39
CA ALA A 94 -3.18 -5.00 -16.42
C ALA A 94 -4.04 -3.74 -16.20
N LEU A 95 -3.57 -2.79 -15.38
CA LEU A 95 -4.30 -1.57 -15.03
C LEU A 95 -4.17 -0.45 -16.06
N GLN A 96 -3.32 -0.56 -17.09
CA GLN A 96 -3.07 0.54 -18.03
C GLN A 96 -4.34 1.05 -18.72
N ASN A 97 -5.25 0.15 -19.08
CA ASN A 97 -6.51 0.49 -19.75
C ASN A 97 -7.69 0.70 -18.77
N ALA A 98 -7.44 0.63 -17.46
CA ALA A 98 -8.48 0.78 -16.46
C ALA A 98 -8.61 2.24 -16.03
N GLU A 99 -9.85 2.73 -15.93
CA GLU A 99 -10.15 3.98 -15.24
C GLU A 99 -10.31 3.69 -13.73
N ILE A 100 -9.58 4.43 -12.90
CA ILE A 100 -9.57 4.22 -11.44
C ILE A 100 -10.19 5.45 -10.76
N ILE A 101 -11.44 5.29 -10.34
CA ILE A 101 -12.26 6.37 -9.76
C ILE A 101 -12.44 6.12 -8.25
N TYR A 102 -12.36 7.20 -7.46
CA TYR A 102 -12.77 7.20 -6.06
C TYR A 102 -14.12 7.90 -5.93
N GLN A 103 -15.17 7.13 -5.68
CA GLN A 103 -16.52 7.67 -5.52
C GLN A 103 -17.38 6.74 -4.67
N ASP A 104 -18.47 7.30 -4.14
CA ASP A 104 -19.51 6.51 -3.51
C ASP A 104 -20.21 5.60 -4.55
N PHE A 105 -20.63 4.41 -4.13
CA PHE A 105 -21.21 3.42 -5.02
C PHE A 105 -22.59 3.81 -5.56
N SER A 106 -23.30 4.75 -4.91
CA SER A 106 -24.62 5.23 -5.36
C SER A 106 -24.54 6.21 -6.52
N LEU A 107 -23.35 6.73 -6.84
CA LEU A 107 -23.14 7.68 -7.92
C LEU A 107 -23.08 6.95 -9.28
N LYS A 108 -23.78 7.50 -10.28
CA LYS A 108 -23.79 6.94 -11.64
C LYS A 108 -22.45 7.21 -12.32
N ILE A 109 -21.85 6.16 -12.88
CA ILE A 109 -20.73 6.28 -13.82
C ILE A 109 -21.31 6.68 -15.18
N LEU A 110 -20.94 7.85 -15.67
CA LEU A 110 -21.19 8.26 -17.05
C LEU A 110 -20.00 7.81 -17.88
N PHE A 111 -20.16 6.74 -18.64
CA PHE A 111 -19.21 6.38 -19.69
C PHE A 111 -19.45 7.32 -20.87
N ILE A 112 -18.43 8.11 -21.22
CA ILE A 112 -18.39 8.95 -22.42
C ILE A 112 -17.81 8.14 -23.56
#